data_AF-A0A261ERI5-F1
#
_entry.id   AF-A0A261ERI5-F1
#
_cell.length_a   1.000
_cell.length_b   1.000
_cell.length_c   1.000
_cell.angle_alpha   90.00
_cell.angle_beta   90.00
_cell.angle_gamma   90.00
#
_symmetry.space_group_name_H-M   'P 1'
#
loop_
_entity.id
_entity.type
_entity.pdbx_description
1 polymer ?
#
loop_
_entity_poly.entity_id
_entity_poly.type
_entity_poly.pdbx_seq_one_letter_code
_entity_poly.pdbx_strand_id
1 'polypeptide(L)'
;MTMFGAGMPGFGFPHNGFGSTDSASDDSDGMEQMYQEVILEASRARHGSANFAPDLASEESEKADSTAADSAAAQGQASFHASHEYCVPGQAHQFNPTCGDEVTVRVELSDGTDGKPVSIRSLEWDGHGCSISQASLSIMHDLVAGKSLDEAMHLADLFHQLMESRGKGLESDADMDELEDAVAFQGASKYPMRIKCALLGWEGLKASAAQALAKIND
;
A
#
# COMPACT_ATOMS: atom_id res chain seq x y z
N MET A 1 -16.94 55.02 72.44
CA MET A 1 -18.19 54.54 71.83
C MET A 1 -17.88 54.06 70.42
N THR A 2 -17.92 52.73 70.21
CA THR A 2 -18.35 52.00 68.97
C THR A 2 -17.77 52.41 67.61
N MET A 3 -17.30 51.55 66.70
CA MET A 3 -16.94 50.12 66.61
C MET A 3 -16.36 49.97 65.20
N PHE A 4 -15.39 49.07 65.03
CA PHE A 4 -14.81 48.64 63.75
C PHE A 4 -15.86 48.01 62.81
N GLY A 5 -15.70 48.21 61.50
CA GLY A 5 -16.47 47.50 60.46
C GLY A 5 -15.81 47.65 59.09
N ALA A 6 -15.09 46.61 58.67
CA ALA A 6 -14.37 46.50 57.40
C ALA A 6 -15.30 46.13 56.23
N GLY A 7 -15.02 46.66 55.03
CA GLY A 7 -15.63 46.26 53.76
C GLY A 7 -14.71 46.62 52.60
N MET A 8 -14.17 45.60 51.93
CA MET A 8 -13.13 45.68 50.90
C MET A 8 -13.61 46.28 49.57
N PRO A 9 -12.72 46.91 48.77
CA PRO A 9 -13.02 47.30 47.40
C PRO A 9 -13.00 46.08 46.45
N GLY A 10 -14.08 45.89 45.70
CA GLY A 10 -14.20 44.87 44.65
C GLY A 10 -13.27 45.16 43.48
N PHE A 11 -12.32 44.26 43.25
CA PHE A 11 -11.56 44.17 42.00
C PHE A 11 -12.45 43.54 40.93
N GLY A 12 -12.93 44.36 39.98
CA GLY A 12 -13.53 43.88 38.75
C GLY A 12 -12.43 43.33 37.83
N PHE A 13 -12.35 42.02 37.69
CA PHE A 13 -11.56 41.38 36.64
C PHE A 13 -12.33 41.45 35.31
N PRO A 14 -11.71 41.90 34.21
CA PRO A 14 -12.31 41.77 32.88
C PRO A 14 -12.35 40.28 32.51
N HIS A 15 -13.55 39.76 32.26
CA HIS A 15 -13.75 38.50 31.55
C HIS A 15 -13.26 38.71 30.10
N ASN A 16 -11.99 38.39 29.85
CA ASN A 16 -11.52 38.15 28.50
C ASN A 16 -12.21 36.89 27.97
N GLY A 17 -12.89 37.05 26.83
CA GLY A 17 -13.44 35.95 26.08
C GLY A 17 -12.35 34.95 25.71
N PHE A 18 -12.56 33.70 26.11
CA PHE A 18 -11.83 32.57 25.56
C PHE A 18 -12.48 32.20 24.22
N GLY A 19 -12.26 33.06 23.22
CA GLY A 19 -12.30 32.66 21.82
C GLY A 19 -10.88 32.28 21.44
N SER A 20 -10.52 31.02 21.67
CA SER A 20 -9.25 30.47 21.23
C SER A 20 -9.55 29.33 20.26
N THR A 21 -9.21 29.60 19.01
CA THR A 21 -9.11 28.75 17.84
C THR A 21 -8.71 27.29 18.13
N ASP A 22 -9.66 26.36 18.08
CA ASP A 22 -9.44 24.90 18.02
C ASP A 22 -9.93 24.32 16.68
N SER A 23 -9.85 25.07 15.59
CA SER A 23 -10.35 24.61 14.27
C SER A 23 -9.29 23.89 13.43
N ALA A 24 -7.99 24.01 13.76
CA ALA A 24 -6.92 23.44 12.93
C ALA A 24 -6.54 22.00 13.30
N SER A 25 -6.76 21.58 14.55
CA SER A 25 -6.47 20.22 15.02
C SER A 25 -7.59 19.23 14.68
N ASP A 26 -8.83 19.69 14.66
CA ASP A 26 -10.00 18.84 14.36
C ASP A 26 -9.99 18.40 12.88
N ASP A 27 -9.53 19.28 11.99
CA ASP A 27 -9.38 18.99 10.55
C ASP A 27 -8.22 18.02 10.26
N SER A 28 -7.08 18.14 10.96
CA SER A 28 -5.95 17.22 10.77
C SER A 28 -6.26 15.81 11.26
N ASP A 29 -6.93 15.69 12.40
CA ASP A 29 -7.28 14.40 13.00
C ASP A 29 -8.37 13.70 12.17
N GLY A 30 -9.28 14.47 11.55
CA GLY A 30 -10.27 13.94 10.61
C GLY A 30 -9.65 13.36 9.34
N MET A 31 -8.67 14.06 8.75
CA MET A 31 -7.94 13.56 7.57
C MET A 31 -7.08 12.34 7.89
N GLU A 32 -6.41 12.32 9.05
CA GLU A 32 -5.62 11.15 9.47
C GLU A 32 -6.49 9.91 9.73
N GLN A 33 -7.71 10.08 10.25
CA GLN A 33 -8.67 8.98 10.42
C GLN A 33 -9.15 8.43 9.07
N MET A 34 -9.45 9.31 8.11
CA MET A 34 -9.84 8.90 6.76
C MET A 34 -8.74 8.05 6.10
N TYR A 35 -7.48 8.49 6.15
CA TYR A 35 -6.37 7.71 5.56
C TYR A 35 -6.14 6.37 6.25
N GLN A 36 -6.38 6.29 7.56
CA GLN A 36 -6.31 5.01 8.26
C GLN A 36 -7.42 4.06 7.81
N GLU A 37 -8.63 4.58 7.57
CA GLU A 37 -9.75 3.79 7.06
C GLU A 37 -9.45 3.24 5.66
N VAL A 38 -8.92 4.06 4.75
CA VAL A 38 -8.50 3.64 3.40
C VAL A 38 -7.50 2.48 3.47
N ILE A 39 -6.45 2.60 4.29
CA ILE A 39 -5.46 1.52 4.46
C ILE A 39 -6.14 0.25 5.00
N LEU A 40 -7.02 0.38 5.99
CA LEU A 40 -7.71 -0.77 6.58
C LEU A 40 -8.65 -1.44 5.59
N GLU A 41 -9.38 -0.69 4.79
CA GLU A 41 -10.27 -1.20 3.74
C GLU A 41 -9.48 -1.93 2.66
N ALA A 42 -8.46 -1.28 2.09
CA ALA A 42 -7.58 -1.87 1.08
C ALA A 42 -6.92 -3.16 1.57
N SER A 43 -6.49 -3.21 2.84
CA SER A 43 -5.90 -4.43 3.42
C SER A 43 -6.88 -5.60 3.47
N ARG A 44 -8.19 -5.34 3.57
CA ARG A 44 -9.24 -6.36 3.61
C ARG A 44 -9.71 -6.75 2.21
N ALA A 45 -9.81 -5.78 1.31
CA ALA A 45 -10.27 -5.99 -0.06
C ALA A 45 -9.31 -6.87 -0.86
N ARG A 46 -8.00 -6.71 -0.63
CA ARG A 46 -6.93 -7.52 -1.26
C ARG A 46 -7.08 -7.64 -2.78
N HIS A 47 -7.31 -6.52 -3.46
CA HIS A 47 -7.40 -6.50 -4.93
C HIS A 47 -6.11 -7.03 -5.57
N GLY A 48 -6.25 -7.82 -6.63
CA GLY A 48 -5.13 -8.52 -7.27
C GLY A 48 -4.58 -9.71 -6.49
N SER A 49 -5.12 -10.03 -5.32
CA SER A 49 -4.67 -11.21 -4.57
C SER A 49 -5.14 -12.50 -5.23
N ALA A 50 -4.21 -13.44 -5.33
CA ALA A 50 -4.39 -14.79 -5.81
C ALA A 50 -3.83 -15.78 -4.79
N ASN A 51 -4.18 -17.06 -4.94
CA ASN A 51 -3.50 -18.16 -4.26
C ASN A 51 -2.73 -18.92 -5.31
N PHE A 52 -1.41 -18.78 -5.32
CA PHE A 52 -0.56 -19.48 -6.26
C PHE A 52 -0.44 -20.94 -5.82
N ALA A 53 -0.74 -21.86 -6.72
CA ALA A 53 -0.39 -23.26 -6.49
C ALA A 53 1.14 -23.32 -6.28
N PRO A 54 1.64 -24.07 -5.28
CA PRO A 54 3.06 -24.32 -5.18
C PRO A 54 3.52 -24.93 -6.51
N ASP A 55 4.62 -24.41 -7.07
CA ASP A 55 5.17 -24.91 -8.33
C ASP A 55 5.49 -26.41 -8.14
N LEU A 56 4.61 -27.29 -8.64
CA LEU A 56 4.75 -28.76 -8.58
C LEU A 56 5.94 -29.29 -9.43
N ALA A 57 6.88 -28.42 -9.81
CA ALA A 57 8.04 -28.76 -10.63
C ALA A 57 9.34 -29.00 -9.83
N SER A 58 9.27 -28.95 -8.50
CA SER A 58 10.33 -29.45 -7.63
C SER A 58 9.67 -30.15 -6.45
N GLU A 59 10.07 -31.40 -6.19
CA GLU A 59 9.66 -32.22 -5.04
C GLU A 59 8.54 -33.26 -5.29
N GLU A 60 8.68 -34.09 -6.32
CA GLU A 60 8.31 -35.51 -6.15
C GLU A 60 9.42 -36.20 -5.36
N SER A 61 9.26 -36.32 -4.04
CA SER A 61 9.63 -37.49 -3.22
C SER A 61 9.59 -37.17 -1.71
N GLU A 62 8.51 -37.63 -1.07
CA GLU A 62 8.49 -38.38 0.21
C GLU A 62 7.55 -37.88 1.31
N LYS A 63 6.44 -38.62 1.40
CA LYS A 63 5.67 -39.05 2.59
C LYS A 63 4.74 -38.07 3.29
N ALA A 64 3.46 -38.42 3.15
CA ALA A 64 2.35 -38.06 4.01
C ALA A 64 2.57 -38.47 5.48
N ASP A 65 2.20 -37.59 6.40
CA ASP A 65 1.31 -37.95 7.52
C ASP A 65 0.54 -36.70 8.00
N SER A 66 -0.68 -36.98 8.45
CA SER A 66 -1.78 -36.11 8.83
C SER A 66 -1.59 -35.36 10.16
N THR A 67 -2.22 -34.19 10.29
CA THR A 67 -3.33 -33.93 11.23
C THR A 67 -3.78 -32.47 11.19
N ALA A 68 -5.09 -32.26 11.30
CA ALA A 68 -5.80 -31.01 11.17
C ALA A 68 -5.75 -30.13 12.43
N ALA A 69 -5.80 -28.80 12.27
CA ALA A 69 -6.80 -27.92 12.90
C ALA A 69 -6.55 -26.43 12.58
N ASP A 70 -7.66 -25.72 12.34
CA ASP A 70 -7.88 -24.28 12.32
C ASP A 70 -7.09 -23.40 11.32
N SER A 71 -7.72 -23.18 10.16
CA SER A 71 -7.71 -21.84 9.56
C SER A 71 -9.10 -21.49 9.06
N ALA A 72 -9.64 -20.43 9.66
CA ALA A 72 -10.92 -19.85 9.31
C ALA A 72 -10.88 -19.26 7.90
N ALA A 73 -11.82 -19.71 7.07
CA ALA A 73 -12.44 -19.02 5.94
C ALA A 73 -11.52 -18.08 5.12
N ALA A 74 -10.54 -18.64 4.41
CA ALA A 74 -10.07 -18.06 3.15
C ALA A 74 -10.99 -18.59 2.05
N GLN A 75 -11.68 -17.70 1.35
CA GLN A 75 -12.45 -18.06 0.16
C GLN A 75 -11.46 -18.43 -0.95
N GLY A 76 -11.04 -19.71 -0.96
CA GLY A 76 -10.13 -20.26 -1.94
C GLY A 76 -10.81 -20.45 -3.28
N GLN A 77 -10.78 -19.41 -4.12
CA GLN A 77 -10.77 -19.61 -5.56
C GLN A 77 -9.30 -19.70 -5.96
N ALA A 78 -8.82 -20.90 -6.28
CA ALA A 78 -7.55 -21.03 -7.00
C ALA A 78 -7.70 -20.25 -8.31
N SER A 79 -6.92 -19.18 -8.49
CA SER A 79 -6.98 -18.41 -9.72
C SER A 79 -6.34 -19.26 -10.83
N PHE A 80 -7.10 -19.50 -11.89
CA PHE A 80 -6.52 -20.03 -13.11
C PHE A 80 -5.87 -18.85 -13.82
N HIS A 81 -4.54 -18.87 -13.91
CA HIS A 81 -3.78 -17.87 -14.65
C HIS A 81 -4.13 -17.97 -16.14
N ALA A 82 -4.99 -17.07 -16.61
CA ALA A 82 -5.35 -16.96 -18.00
C ALA A 82 -4.19 -16.29 -18.75
N SER A 83 -3.29 -17.09 -19.31
CA SER A 83 -2.20 -16.57 -20.12
C SER A 83 -2.73 -15.96 -21.41
N HIS A 84 -2.36 -14.72 -21.68
CA HIS A 84 -2.68 -14.06 -22.94
C HIS A 84 -1.63 -14.44 -24.00
N GLU A 85 -2.06 -14.89 -25.19
CA GLU A 85 -1.20 -15.52 -26.21
C GLU A 85 0.00 -14.65 -26.65
N TYR A 86 -0.13 -13.33 -26.54
CA TYR A 86 0.88 -12.33 -26.90
C TYR A 86 1.43 -11.58 -25.68
N CYS A 87 1.42 -12.22 -24.51
CA CYS A 87 1.93 -11.63 -23.27
C CYS A 87 3.05 -12.47 -22.67
N VAL A 88 3.99 -11.77 -22.07
CA VAL A 88 5.20 -12.33 -21.51
C VAL A 88 5.11 -12.29 -19.99
N PRO A 89 5.13 -13.45 -19.31
CA PRO A 89 5.00 -13.50 -17.87
C PRO A 89 6.34 -13.23 -17.17
N GLY A 90 6.27 -12.55 -16.04
CA GLY A 90 7.36 -12.33 -15.10
C GLY A 90 6.89 -12.55 -13.67
N GLN A 91 7.77 -13.04 -12.80
CA GLN A 91 7.48 -13.24 -11.39
C GLN A 91 8.67 -12.91 -10.51
N ALA A 92 8.41 -12.36 -9.33
CA ALA A 92 9.43 -12.07 -8.34
C ALA A 92 8.90 -12.29 -6.93
N HIS A 93 9.74 -12.88 -6.09
CA HIS A 93 9.48 -13.09 -4.68
C HIS A 93 10.19 -12.01 -3.85
N GLN A 94 9.50 -11.46 -2.86
CA GLN A 94 9.97 -10.41 -1.97
C GLN A 94 9.73 -10.79 -0.52
N PHE A 95 10.71 -10.49 0.33
CA PHE A 95 10.66 -10.79 1.76
C PHE A 95 11.18 -9.62 2.58
N ASN A 96 10.38 -9.16 3.56
CA ASN A 96 10.75 -8.17 4.55
C ASN A 96 10.79 -8.80 5.95
N PRO A 97 11.98 -9.23 6.44
CA PRO A 97 12.12 -9.89 7.74
C PRO A 97 11.76 -8.99 8.93
N THR A 98 11.75 -7.68 8.71
CA THR A 98 11.45 -6.68 9.73
C THR A 98 10.06 -6.86 10.33
N CYS A 99 9.09 -7.19 9.48
CA CYS A 99 7.68 -7.40 9.85
C CYS A 99 7.18 -8.81 9.52
N GLY A 100 8.03 -9.65 8.91
CA GLY A 100 7.65 -10.97 8.44
C GLY A 100 6.72 -10.93 7.22
N ASP A 101 6.80 -9.86 6.43
CA ASP A 101 6.02 -9.76 5.19
C ASP A 101 6.71 -10.59 4.10
N GLU A 102 5.92 -11.36 3.35
CA GLU A 102 6.36 -12.22 2.27
C GLU A 102 5.34 -12.17 1.14
N VAL A 103 5.80 -11.90 -0.08
CA VAL A 103 4.91 -11.80 -1.25
C VAL A 103 5.61 -12.26 -2.52
N THR A 104 4.88 -12.96 -3.36
CA THR A 104 5.23 -13.23 -4.74
C THR A 104 4.34 -12.37 -5.62
N VAL A 105 4.94 -11.58 -6.51
CA VAL A 105 4.24 -10.75 -7.50
C VAL A 105 4.43 -11.38 -8.88
N ARG A 106 3.34 -11.56 -9.61
CA ARG A 106 3.32 -12.03 -11.00
C ARG A 106 2.74 -10.94 -11.89
N VAL A 107 3.39 -10.70 -13.02
CA VAL A 107 2.96 -9.74 -14.02
C VAL A 107 2.92 -10.42 -15.39
N GLU A 108 1.94 -10.06 -16.20
CA GLU A 108 1.96 -10.33 -17.64
C GLU A 108 2.07 -9.00 -18.39
N LEU A 109 3.11 -8.89 -19.21
CA LEU A 109 3.33 -7.72 -20.06
C LEU A 109 2.93 -8.01 -21.49
N SER A 110 2.34 -7.04 -22.18
CA SER A 110 2.24 -7.12 -23.64
C SER A 110 3.62 -7.09 -24.28
N ASP A 111 3.77 -7.76 -25.42
CA ASP A 111 5.04 -7.86 -26.16
C ASP A 111 5.45 -6.57 -26.90
N GLY A 112 4.64 -5.50 -26.82
CA GLY A 112 4.92 -4.22 -27.50
C GLY A 112 4.82 -4.29 -29.03
N THR A 113 4.16 -5.31 -29.57
CA THR A 113 3.98 -5.47 -31.02
C THR A 113 3.22 -4.29 -31.66
N ASP A 114 3.45 -4.08 -32.95
CA ASP A 114 2.82 -3.03 -33.77
C ASP A 114 3.08 -1.58 -33.30
N GLY A 115 4.20 -1.35 -32.60
CA GLY A 115 4.58 -0.02 -32.10
C GLY A 115 3.74 0.47 -30.92
N LYS A 116 3.03 -0.44 -30.25
CA LYS A 116 2.30 -0.14 -29.00
C LYS A 116 3.27 -0.17 -27.82
N PRO A 117 3.05 0.67 -26.79
CA PRO A 117 3.84 0.58 -25.57
C PRO A 117 3.60 -0.77 -24.88
N VAL A 118 4.65 -1.30 -24.25
CA VAL A 118 4.55 -2.44 -23.34
C VAL A 118 3.60 -2.05 -22.20
N SER A 119 2.65 -2.92 -21.89
CA SER A 119 1.58 -2.63 -20.94
C SER A 119 1.27 -3.80 -20.03
N ILE A 120 0.85 -3.51 -18.80
CA ILE A 120 0.48 -4.51 -17.80
C ILE A 120 -0.90 -5.07 -18.16
N ARG A 121 -0.94 -6.35 -18.55
CA ARG A 121 -2.19 -7.06 -18.87
C ARG A 121 -2.77 -7.80 -17.68
N SER A 122 -1.90 -8.33 -16.83
CA SER A 122 -2.26 -8.92 -15.55
C SER A 122 -1.23 -8.54 -14.51
N LEU A 123 -1.68 -8.32 -13.29
CA LEU A 123 -0.85 -8.14 -12.10
C LEU A 123 -1.52 -8.87 -10.95
N GLU A 124 -0.91 -9.94 -10.51
CA GLU A 124 -1.41 -10.77 -9.41
C GLU A 124 -0.36 -10.87 -8.32
N TRP A 125 -0.80 -11.05 -7.08
CA TRP A 125 0.11 -11.29 -5.97
C TRP A 125 -0.43 -12.35 -5.02
N ASP A 126 0.48 -13.13 -4.45
CA ASP A 126 0.17 -14.07 -3.38
C ASP A 126 1.18 -13.86 -2.26
N GLY A 127 0.70 -13.81 -1.03
CA GLY A 127 1.54 -13.50 0.11
C GLY A 127 0.78 -13.20 1.37
N HIS A 128 1.54 -13.02 2.43
CA HIS A 128 1.07 -12.62 3.75
C HIS A 128 1.94 -11.50 4.30
N GLY A 129 1.35 -10.67 5.15
CA GLY A 129 2.07 -9.58 5.76
C GLY A 129 1.17 -8.76 6.67
N CYS A 130 1.71 -7.70 7.23
CA CYS A 130 0.94 -6.73 7.99
C CYS A 130 -0.08 -5.98 7.12
N SER A 131 -1.01 -5.25 7.76
CA SER A 131 -2.04 -4.50 7.02
C SER A 131 -1.47 -3.46 6.06
N ILE A 132 -0.30 -2.89 6.36
CA ILE A 132 0.37 -1.90 5.50
C ILE A 132 0.86 -2.53 4.19
N SER A 133 1.50 -3.70 4.25
CA SER A 133 1.98 -4.38 3.05
C SER A 133 0.82 -4.90 2.21
N GLN A 134 -0.22 -5.46 2.83
CA GLN A 134 -1.43 -5.91 2.13
C GLN A 134 -2.19 -4.76 1.47
N ALA A 135 -2.39 -3.64 2.19
CA ALA A 135 -3.02 -2.45 1.62
C ALA A 135 -2.22 -1.90 0.45
N SER A 136 -0.88 -1.85 0.56
CA SER A 136 -0.04 -1.30 -0.50
C SER A 136 -0.05 -2.17 -1.74
N LEU A 137 -0.12 -3.50 -1.59
CA LEU A 137 -0.28 -4.43 -2.71
C LEU A 137 -1.64 -4.25 -3.40
N SER A 138 -2.72 -4.11 -2.62
CA SER A 138 -4.07 -3.89 -3.14
C SER A 138 -4.16 -2.58 -3.92
N ILE A 139 -3.71 -1.47 -3.31
CA ILE A 139 -3.74 -0.15 -3.95
C ILE A 139 -2.81 -0.10 -5.17
N MET A 140 -1.62 -0.70 -5.09
CA MET A 140 -0.72 -0.83 -6.24
C MET A 140 -1.42 -1.55 -7.40
N HIS A 141 -2.13 -2.65 -7.14
CA HIS A 141 -2.85 -3.38 -8.20
C HIS A 141 -3.83 -2.48 -8.92
N ASP A 142 -4.71 -1.80 -8.18
CA ASP A 142 -5.71 -0.90 -8.76
C ASP A 142 -5.05 0.24 -9.54
N LEU A 143 -3.97 0.78 -8.98
CA LEU A 143 -3.29 1.95 -9.52
C LEU A 143 -2.51 1.63 -10.80
N VAL A 144 -2.04 0.40 -11.05
CA VAL A 144 -1.21 0.11 -12.24
C VAL A 144 -1.84 -0.88 -13.23
N ALA A 145 -2.92 -1.57 -12.86
CA ALA A 145 -3.58 -2.53 -13.73
C ALA A 145 -4.04 -1.88 -15.05
N GLY A 146 -3.64 -2.46 -16.18
CA GLY A 146 -4.00 -1.97 -17.52
C GLY A 146 -3.20 -0.76 -18.02
N LYS A 147 -2.35 -0.14 -17.19
CA LYS A 147 -1.47 0.97 -17.60
C LYS A 147 -0.29 0.48 -18.45
N SER A 148 0.34 1.40 -19.16
CA SER A 148 1.66 1.12 -19.77
C SER A 148 2.71 0.87 -18.68
N LEU A 149 3.76 0.14 -19.04
CA LEU A 149 4.83 -0.12 -18.08
C LEU A 149 5.54 1.16 -17.67
N ASP A 150 5.73 2.11 -18.59
CA ASP A 150 6.34 3.41 -18.28
C ASP A 150 5.51 4.21 -17.26
N GLU A 151 4.18 4.24 -17.42
CA GLU A 151 3.28 4.87 -16.44
C GLU A 151 3.35 4.16 -15.08
N ALA A 152 3.39 2.82 -15.06
CA ALA A 152 3.50 2.07 -13.81
C ALA A 152 4.83 2.31 -13.09
N MET A 153 5.95 2.45 -13.83
CA MET A 153 7.25 2.80 -13.26
C MET A 153 7.27 4.24 -12.74
N HIS A 154 6.62 5.17 -13.45
CA HIS A 154 6.46 6.54 -12.97
C HIS A 154 5.71 6.59 -11.63
N LEU A 155 4.57 5.90 -11.52
CA LEU A 155 3.80 5.82 -10.28
C LEU A 155 4.58 5.15 -9.14
N ALA A 156 5.39 4.12 -9.46
CA ALA A 156 6.28 3.50 -8.48
C ALA A 156 7.33 4.48 -7.94
N ASP A 157 7.89 5.33 -8.80
CA ASP A 157 8.86 6.36 -8.41
C ASP A 157 8.20 7.47 -7.58
N LEU A 158 6.98 7.90 -7.93
CA LEU A 158 6.21 8.86 -7.11
C LEU A 158 5.89 8.27 -5.73
N PHE A 159 5.46 7.02 -5.67
CA PHE A 159 5.17 6.35 -4.40
C PHE A 159 6.43 6.19 -3.54
N HIS A 160 7.58 5.88 -4.16
CA HIS A 160 8.86 5.83 -3.46
C HIS A 160 9.24 7.19 -2.86
N GLN A 161 9.10 8.27 -3.63
CA GLN A 161 9.32 9.64 -3.15
C GLN A 161 8.38 9.99 -2.00
N LEU A 162 7.10 9.60 -2.09
CA LEU A 162 6.13 9.80 -1.01
C LEU A 162 6.60 9.09 0.26
N MET A 163 7.13 7.87 0.15
CA MET A 163 7.62 7.10 1.30
C MET A 163 8.89 7.70 1.91
N GLU A 164 9.69 8.41 1.14
CA GLU A 164 10.86 9.14 1.63
C GLU A 164 10.55 10.53 2.19
N SER A 165 9.34 11.04 1.97
CA SER A 165 8.92 12.39 2.38
C SER A 165 8.88 12.64 3.90
N ARG A 166 8.91 11.58 4.71
CA ARG A 166 8.80 11.65 6.19
C ARG A 166 7.54 12.38 6.67
N GLY A 167 6.43 12.16 5.98
CA GLY A 167 5.11 12.71 6.30
C GLY A 167 4.81 14.06 5.66
N LYS A 168 5.75 14.62 4.88
CA LYS A 168 5.57 15.91 4.21
C LYS A 168 4.71 15.83 2.95
N GLY A 169 4.59 14.65 2.35
CA GLY A 169 3.96 14.50 1.03
C GLY A 169 4.94 14.81 -0.11
N LEU A 170 4.42 14.89 -1.33
CA LEU A 170 5.18 15.35 -2.49
C LEU A 170 5.07 16.87 -2.63
N GLU A 171 6.02 17.48 -3.34
CA GLU A 171 6.06 18.94 -3.55
C GLU A 171 5.02 19.42 -4.58
N SER A 172 4.57 18.53 -5.46
CA SER A 172 3.62 18.80 -6.53
C SER A 172 2.26 18.21 -6.17
N ASP A 173 1.23 19.04 -6.09
CA ASP A 173 -0.14 18.59 -5.88
C ASP A 173 -0.61 17.67 -7.02
N ALA A 174 -0.14 17.91 -8.25
CA ALA A 174 -0.45 17.05 -9.39
C ALA A 174 0.14 15.63 -9.20
N ASP A 175 1.37 15.53 -8.68
CA ASP A 175 2.01 14.24 -8.42
C ASP A 175 1.29 13.49 -7.27
N MET A 176 0.75 14.23 -6.30
CA MET A 176 -0.11 13.66 -5.25
C MET A 176 -1.41 13.12 -5.85
N ASP A 177 -2.06 13.88 -6.74
CA ASP A 177 -3.31 13.46 -7.39
C ASP A 177 -3.12 12.19 -8.23
N GLU A 178 -1.98 12.02 -8.90
CA GLU A 178 -1.65 10.81 -9.67
C GLU A 178 -1.54 9.54 -8.81
N LEU A 179 -1.23 9.68 -7.53
CA LEU A 179 -1.10 8.55 -6.61
C LEU A 179 -2.45 8.03 -6.10
N GLU A 180 -3.56 8.72 -6.38
CA GLU A 180 -4.92 8.30 -5.96
C GLU A 180 -4.94 7.86 -4.47
N ASP A 181 -5.47 6.68 -4.16
CA ASP A 181 -5.54 6.16 -2.78
C ASP A 181 -4.17 5.90 -2.13
N ALA A 182 -3.09 5.83 -2.92
CA ALA A 182 -1.74 5.62 -2.40
C ALA A 182 -1.23 6.82 -1.58
N VAL A 183 -1.84 8.01 -1.70
CA VAL A 183 -1.53 9.16 -0.84
C VAL A 183 -1.83 8.89 0.64
N ALA A 184 -2.72 7.94 0.94
CA ALA A 184 -3.02 7.54 2.32
C ALA A 184 -1.78 7.03 3.08
N PHE A 185 -0.75 6.58 2.37
CA PHE A 185 0.52 6.16 2.98
C PHE A 185 1.41 7.33 3.42
N GLN A 186 1.06 8.58 3.15
CA GLN A 186 1.83 9.74 3.63
C GLN A 186 2.07 9.66 5.14
N GLY A 187 1.07 9.27 5.94
CA GLY A 187 1.25 9.06 7.38
C GLY A 187 2.25 7.94 7.73
N ALA A 188 2.29 6.86 6.93
CA ALA A 188 3.20 5.73 7.13
C ALA A 188 4.66 6.10 6.85
N SER A 189 4.91 7.05 5.94
CA SER A 189 6.26 7.54 5.60
C SER A 189 6.99 8.19 6.79
N LYS A 190 6.28 8.58 7.86
CA LYS A 190 6.89 9.06 9.12
C LYS A 190 7.69 7.96 9.85
N TYR A 191 7.46 6.68 9.53
CA TYR A 191 7.98 5.53 10.28
C TYR A 191 8.84 4.61 9.39
N PRO A 192 10.18 4.58 9.56
CA PRO A 192 11.08 3.78 8.71
C PRO A 192 10.73 2.29 8.62
N MET A 193 10.17 1.73 9.69
CA MET A 193 9.75 0.32 9.72
C MET A 193 8.54 0.06 8.81
N ARG A 194 7.64 1.04 8.66
CA ARG A 194 6.44 0.93 7.81
C ARG A 194 6.73 1.22 6.33
N ILE A 195 7.76 2.03 6.05
CA ILE A 195 8.22 2.29 4.68
C ILE A 195 8.56 0.97 3.96
N LYS A 196 9.30 0.07 4.61
CA LYS A 196 9.66 -1.23 4.02
C LYS A 196 8.45 -2.10 3.72
N CYS A 197 7.43 -2.07 4.59
CA CYS A 197 6.18 -2.78 4.36
C CYS A 197 5.43 -2.22 3.14
N ALA A 198 5.36 -0.90 3.02
CA ALA A 198 4.68 -0.22 1.92
C ALA A 198 5.38 -0.49 0.56
N LEU A 199 6.71 -0.41 0.51
CA LEU A 199 7.46 -0.56 -0.74
C LEU A 199 7.60 -2.01 -1.23
N LEU A 200 7.31 -3.01 -0.38
CA LEU A 200 7.53 -4.43 -0.70
C LEU A 200 6.88 -4.86 -2.03
N GLY A 201 5.61 -4.53 -2.24
CA GLY A 201 4.88 -4.89 -3.45
C GLY A 201 5.44 -4.21 -4.70
N TRP A 202 5.84 -2.95 -4.57
CA TRP A 202 6.41 -2.15 -5.65
C TRP A 202 7.77 -2.66 -6.11
N GLU A 203 8.61 -3.14 -5.19
CA GLU A 203 9.85 -3.86 -5.55
C GLU A 203 9.55 -5.18 -6.28
N GLY A 204 8.49 -5.88 -5.87
CA GLY A 204 8.01 -7.07 -6.57
C GLY A 204 7.54 -6.78 -8.00
N LEU A 205 6.80 -5.69 -8.20
CA LEU A 205 6.38 -5.23 -9.53
C LEU A 205 7.59 -4.93 -10.41
N LYS A 206 8.55 -4.12 -9.94
CA LYS A 206 9.77 -3.78 -10.69
C LYS A 206 10.57 -5.03 -11.07
N ALA A 207 10.78 -5.94 -10.12
CA ALA A 207 11.56 -7.15 -10.36
C ALA A 207 10.87 -8.14 -11.32
N SER A 208 9.56 -8.35 -11.17
CA SER A 208 8.78 -9.21 -12.07
C SER A 208 8.69 -8.62 -13.47
N ALA A 209 8.49 -7.31 -13.61
CA ALA A 209 8.49 -6.62 -14.90
C ALA A 209 9.87 -6.69 -15.58
N ALA A 210 10.97 -6.50 -14.84
CA ALA A 210 12.32 -6.65 -15.38
C ALA A 210 12.56 -8.08 -15.92
N GLN A 211 12.07 -9.10 -15.23
CA GLN A 211 12.16 -10.49 -15.71
C GLN A 211 11.36 -10.71 -17.00
N ALA A 212 10.15 -10.14 -17.11
CA ALA A 212 9.33 -10.22 -18.31
C ALA A 212 9.97 -9.46 -19.48
N LEU A 213 10.49 -8.25 -19.25
CA LEU A 213 11.19 -7.44 -20.25
C LEU A 213 12.44 -8.12 -20.80
N ALA A 214 13.20 -8.83 -19.97
CA ALA A 214 14.36 -9.59 -20.44
C ALA A 214 13.96 -10.60 -21.53
N LYS A 215 12.84 -11.32 -21.31
CA LYS A 215 12.31 -12.30 -22.27
C LYS A 215 11.70 -11.67 -23.53
N ILE A 216 11.21 -10.43 -23.47
CA ILE A 216 10.72 -9.68 -24.64
C ILE A 216 11.88 -9.31 -25.58
N ASN A 217 13.07 -9.06 -25.01
CA ASN A 217 14.25 -8.60 -25.75
C ASN A 217 15.17 -9.75 -26.19
N ASP A 218 14.92 -10.99 -25.76
CA ASP A 218 15.67 -12.20 -26.13
C ASP A 218 15.21 -12.76 -27.50
#